data_AF-A0A7X4FQZ8-F1
#
_entry.id   AF-A0A7X4FQZ8-F1
#
_cell.length_a   1.000
_cell.length_b   1.000
_cell.length_c   1.000
_cell.angle_alpha   90.00
_cell.angle_beta   90.00
_cell.angle_gamma   90.00
#
_symmetry.space_group_name_H-M   'P 1'
#
loop_
_entity.id
_entity.type
_entity.pdbx_description
1 polymer ?
#
loop_
_entity_poly.entity_id
_entity_poly.type
_entity_poly.pdbx_seq_one_letter_code
_entity_poly.pdbx_strand_id
1 'polypeptide(L)'
;MSTSEPVRDFVFGISIFNAEGVCCYGTNTDIDEFEPVELSGAGEVIFDIDSLDLVEGTYKLDVAAHTRNGLQYDYHRLLHTFRVKSHTKDAGIYRPRHRWSFSSGIRLAPHPMK
;
A
#
# COMPACT_ATOMS: atom_id res chain seq x y z
N MET A 1 3.96 -6.19 -17.55
CA MET A 1 3.34 -7.42 -18.09
C MET A 1 3.26 -7.34 -19.60
N SER A 2 2.88 -8.41 -20.31
CA SER A 2 2.55 -8.35 -21.73
C SER A 2 1.33 -9.21 -22.07
N THR A 3 0.49 -8.78 -23.01
CA THR A 3 -0.63 -9.56 -23.54
C THR A 3 -0.33 -10.06 -24.95
N SER A 4 -0.81 -11.27 -25.28
CA SER A 4 -0.72 -11.84 -26.64
C SER A 4 -1.86 -11.37 -27.55
N GLU A 5 -2.99 -10.99 -26.96
CA GLU A 5 -4.18 -10.45 -27.63
C GLU A 5 -4.70 -9.23 -26.84
N PRO A 6 -5.46 -8.32 -27.47
CA PRO A 6 -6.07 -7.20 -26.76
C PRO A 6 -7.00 -7.65 -25.62
N VAL A 7 -6.79 -7.10 -24.41
CA VAL A 7 -7.62 -7.38 -23.22
C VAL A 7 -8.40 -6.12 -22.85
N ARG A 8 -9.72 -6.25 -22.65
CA ARG A 8 -10.62 -5.12 -22.34
C ARG A 8 -11.21 -5.13 -20.93
N ASP A 9 -11.12 -6.27 -20.23
CA ASP A 9 -11.57 -6.39 -18.85
C ASP A 9 -10.36 -6.69 -17.97
N PHE A 10 -9.79 -5.65 -17.38
CA PHE A 10 -8.61 -5.75 -16.54
C PHE A 10 -8.63 -4.71 -15.42
N VAL A 11 -7.97 -5.05 -14.33
CA VAL A 11 -7.79 -4.25 -13.13
C VAL A 11 -6.39 -4.55 -12.61
N PHE A 12 -5.68 -3.52 -12.18
CA PHE A 12 -4.40 -3.65 -11.49
C PHE A 12 -4.57 -3.39 -10.01
N GLY A 13 -4.18 -4.35 -9.19
CA GLY A 13 -4.36 -4.32 -7.74
C GLY A 13 -3.05 -4.36 -6.98
N ILE A 14 -3.06 -3.73 -5.80
CA ILE A 14 -1.97 -3.72 -4.84
C ILE A 14 -2.54 -3.91 -3.43
N SER A 15 -1.84 -4.66 -2.56
CA SER A 15 -2.18 -4.75 -1.15
C SER A 15 -0.94 -4.90 -0.27
N ILE A 16 -0.92 -4.20 0.86
CA ILE A 16 0.15 -4.20 1.85
C ILE A 16 -0.32 -4.95 3.09
N PHE A 17 0.47 -5.92 3.54
CA PHE A 17 0.18 -6.73 4.73
C PHE A 17 1.29 -6.60 5.76
N ASN A 18 0.97 -6.60 7.05
CA ASN A 18 1.99 -6.69 8.11
C ASN A 18 2.50 -8.13 8.27
N ALA A 19 3.48 -8.34 9.16
CA ALA A 19 4.06 -9.65 9.44
C ALA A 19 3.05 -10.68 10.00
N GLU A 20 1.95 -10.23 10.58
CA GLU A 20 0.87 -11.05 11.13
C GLU A 20 -0.21 -11.38 10.09
N GLY A 21 -0.08 -10.86 8.86
CA GLY A 21 -1.04 -11.05 7.78
C GLY A 21 -2.24 -10.10 7.82
N VAL A 22 -2.20 -9.04 8.65
CA VAL A 22 -3.23 -7.98 8.64
C VAL A 22 -3.09 -7.17 7.37
N CYS A 23 -4.19 -7.03 6.62
CA CYS A 23 -4.26 -6.12 5.48
C CYS A 23 -4.20 -4.68 5.99
N CYS A 24 -3.10 -3.98 5.73
CA CYS A 24 -2.87 -2.61 6.15
C CYS A 24 -3.51 -1.61 5.18
N TYR A 25 -3.42 -1.91 3.89
CA TYR A 25 -4.02 -1.11 2.82
C TYR A 25 -4.13 -1.97 1.57
N GLY A 26 -5.19 -1.79 0.79
CA GLY A 26 -5.36 -2.42 -0.51
C GLY A 26 -6.24 -1.56 -1.38
N THR A 27 -5.85 -1.40 -2.64
CA THR A 27 -6.64 -0.73 -3.66
C THR A 27 -6.40 -1.40 -5.00
N ASN A 28 -7.19 -1.00 -5.99
CA ASN A 28 -6.97 -1.37 -7.36
C ASN A 28 -7.57 -0.28 -8.27
N THR A 29 -7.29 -0.35 -9.57
CA THR A 29 -7.76 0.66 -10.52
C THR A 29 -9.28 0.79 -10.60
N ASP A 30 -10.05 -0.26 -10.31
CA ASP A 30 -11.52 -0.21 -10.31
C ASP A 30 -12.07 0.50 -9.06
N ILE A 31 -11.45 0.26 -7.89
CA ILE A 31 -11.75 0.98 -6.63
C ILE A 31 -11.44 2.47 -6.78
N ASP A 32 -10.36 2.81 -7.49
CA ASP A 32 -9.97 4.19 -7.78
C ASP A 32 -10.74 4.78 -9.01
N GLU A 33 -11.84 4.16 -9.42
CA GLU A 33 -12.78 4.62 -10.44
C GLU A 33 -12.20 4.77 -11.87
N PHE A 34 -11.17 4.00 -12.22
CA PHE A 34 -10.68 3.90 -13.60
C PHE A 34 -11.45 2.85 -14.40
N GLU A 35 -11.91 3.21 -15.59
CA GLU A 35 -12.54 2.27 -16.53
C GLU A 35 -11.49 1.66 -17.48
N PRO A 36 -11.35 0.32 -17.55
CA PRO A 36 -10.43 -0.31 -18.51
C PRO A 36 -10.95 -0.19 -19.95
N VAL A 37 -10.08 0.24 -20.86
CA VAL A 37 -10.41 0.36 -22.28
C VAL A 37 -9.78 -0.76 -23.09
N GLU A 38 -8.45 -0.83 -23.10
CA GLU A 38 -7.70 -1.88 -23.80
C GLU A 38 -6.25 -1.96 -23.27
N LEU A 39 -5.75 -3.19 -23.12
CA LEU A 39 -4.34 -3.52 -22.90
C LEU A 39 -3.85 -4.40 -24.05
N SER A 40 -2.89 -3.89 -24.82
CA SER A 40 -2.34 -4.55 -26.01
C SER A 40 -0.82 -4.56 -25.95
N GLY A 41 -0.20 -5.74 -26.03
CA GLY A 41 1.25 -5.88 -26.00
C GLY A 41 1.85 -5.64 -24.61
N ALA A 42 3.05 -5.05 -24.54
CA ALA A 42 3.75 -4.82 -23.29
C ALA A 42 3.23 -3.56 -22.57
N GLY A 43 2.97 -3.68 -21.26
CA GLY A 43 2.52 -2.59 -20.40
C GLY A 43 3.29 -2.51 -19.09
N GLU A 44 3.51 -1.29 -18.64
CA GLU A 44 4.07 -0.93 -17.33
C GLU A 44 3.02 -0.15 -16.54
N VAL A 45 2.92 -0.45 -15.24
CA VAL A 45 2.03 0.23 -14.31
C VAL A 45 2.87 0.68 -13.12
N ILE A 46 2.75 1.96 -12.78
CA ILE A 46 3.47 2.58 -11.66
C ILE A 46 2.41 3.01 -10.64
N PHE A 47 2.61 2.62 -9.38
CA PHE A 47 1.76 3.03 -8.26
C PHE A 47 2.61 3.87 -7.29
N ASP A 48 2.43 5.19 -7.37
CA ASP A 48 3.17 6.14 -6.53
C ASP A 48 2.43 6.42 -5.22
N ILE A 49 3.15 6.33 -4.09
CA ILE A 49 2.64 6.64 -2.76
C ILE A 49 3.45 7.80 -2.20
N ASP A 50 2.81 8.96 -2.01
CA ASP A 50 3.46 10.18 -1.52
C ASP A 50 4.10 10.01 -0.14
N SER A 51 3.41 9.34 0.77
CA SER A 51 3.93 9.05 2.12
C SER A 51 3.41 7.73 2.65
N LEU A 52 4.34 6.85 3.00
CA LEU A 52 4.02 5.58 3.64
C LEU A 52 3.95 5.75 5.16
N ASP A 53 2.80 6.21 5.63
CA ASP A 53 2.52 6.51 7.05
C ASP A 53 2.26 5.23 7.88
N LEU A 54 3.11 4.21 7.70
CA LEU A 54 3.06 2.94 8.43
C LEU A 54 3.91 2.99 9.71
N VAL A 55 3.49 2.26 10.73
CA VAL A 55 4.31 2.03 11.93
C VAL A 55 5.51 1.15 11.59
N GLU A 56 6.58 1.22 12.38
CA GLU A 56 7.76 0.37 12.13
C GLU A 56 7.41 -1.12 12.10
N GLY A 57 8.00 -1.85 11.17
CA GLY A 57 7.64 -3.25 10.97
C GLY A 57 8.16 -3.83 9.67
N THR A 58 7.92 -5.13 9.51
CA THR A 58 8.11 -5.84 8.25
C THR A 58 6.76 -5.99 7.58
N TYR A 59 6.71 -5.63 6.29
CA TYR A 59 5.50 -5.66 5.49
C TYR A 59 5.72 -6.48 4.22
N LYS A 60 4.63 -7.06 3.72
CA LYS A 60 4.59 -7.81 2.47
C LYS A 60 3.67 -7.11 1.47
N LEU A 61 3.95 -7.32 0.19
CA LEU A 61 3.19 -6.77 -0.91
C LEU A 61 2.56 -7.89 -1.74
N ASP A 62 1.29 -7.68 -2.06
CA ASP A 62 0.55 -8.36 -3.11
C ASP A 62 0.39 -7.41 -4.29
N VAL A 63 0.65 -7.88 -5.51
CA VAL A 63 0.33 -7.15 -6.75
C VAL A 63 -0.35 -8.09 -7.73
N ALA A 64 -1.36 -7.61 -8.45
CA ALA A 64 -2.20 -8.44 -9.29
C ALA A 64 -2.64 -7.74 -10.58
N ALA A 65 -2.83 -8.53 -11.63
CA ALA A 65 -3.66 -8.18 -12.78
C ALA A 65 -4.82 -9.19 -12.84
N HIS A 66 -6.06 -8.70 -12.85
CA HIS A 66 -7.27 -9.53 -12.83
C HIS A 66 -8.42 -8.87 -13.56
N THR A 67 -9.49 -9.60 -13.86
CA THR A 67 -10.74 -8.99 -14.38
C THR A 67 -11.44 -8.18 -13.29
N ARG A 68 -12.38 -7.29 -13.66
CA ARG A 68 -13.21 -6.57 -12.65
C ARG A 68 -13.98 -7.51 -11.71
N ASN A 69 -14.36 -8.68 -12.19
CA ASN A 69 -15.02 -9.71 -11.38
C ASN A 69 -14.06 -10.58 -10.55
N GLY A 70 -12.76 -10.28 -10.56
CA GLY A 70 -11.76 -10.93 -9.72
C GLY A 70 -11.15 -12.23 -10.29
N LEU A 71 -11.36 -12.55 -11.57
CA LEU A 71 -10.65 -13.64 -12.22
C LEU A 71 -9.18 -13.24 -12.43
N GLN A 72 -8.26 -13.99 -11.83
CA GLN A 72 -6.84 -13.66 -11.81
C GLN A 72 -6.18 -13.98 -13.15
N TYR A 73 -5.50 -13.01 -13.75
CA TYR A 73 -4.59 -13.25 -14.87
C TYR A 73 -3.19 -13.56 -14.37
N ASP A 74 -2.70 -12.73 -13.45
CA ASP A 74 -1.42 -12.89 -12.79
C ASP A 74 -1.52 -12.34 -11.37
N TYR A 75 -1.01 -13.09 -10.40
CA TYR A 75 -1.11 -12.72 -9.01
C TYR A 75 0.14 -13.08 -8.23
N HIS A 76 0.90 -12.06 -7.84
CA HIS A 76 2.06 -12.18 -6.98
C HIS A 76 1.63 -12.03 -5.52
N ARG A 77 1.26 -13.14 -4.89
CA ARG A 77 0.77 -13.14 -3.50
C ARG A 77 1.92 -13.28 -2.50
N LEU A 78 2.15 -12.24 -1.69
CA LEU A 78 3.08 -12.12 -0.57
C LEU A 78 4.54 -12.40 -0.95
N LEU A 79 4.88 -12.17 -2.22
CA LEU A 79 6.21 -12.48 -2.78
C LEU A 79 7.25 -11.40 -2.51
N HIS A 80 6.82 -10.16 -2.22
CA HIS A 80 7.73 -9.04 -1.99
C HIS A 80 7.63 -8.58 -0.54
N THR A 81 8.78 -8.23 0.07
CA THR A 81 8.88 -7.81 1.46
C THR A 81 9.69 -6.53 1.57
N PHE A 82 9.25 -5.60 2.40
CA PHE A 82 10.00 -4.40 2.75
C PHE A 82 9.92 -4.12 4.25
N ARG A 83 10.81 -3.24 4.76
CA ARG A 83 10.89 -2.91 6.18
C ARG A 83 10.80 -1.41 6.40
N VAL A 84 9.89 -1.00 7.28
CA VAL A 84 9.78 0.38 7.78
C VAL A 84 10.56 0.48 9.09
N LYS A 85 11.45 1.47 9.20
CA LYS A 85 12.21 1.77 10.41
C LYS A 85 11.80 3.15 10.93
N SER A 86 11.60 3.26 12.23
CA SER A 86 11.25 4.52 12.89
C SER A 86 11.96 4.66 14.23
N HIS A 87 12.38 5.88 14.56
CA HIS A 87 12.83 6.23 15.91
C HIS A 87 11.64 6.35 16.88
N THR A 88 10.44 6.64 16.36
CA THR A 88 9.21 6.65 17.16
C THR A 88 8.65 5.24 17.29
N LYS A 89 8.33 4.86 18.53
CA LYS A 89 7.77 3.56 18.90
C LYS A 89 6.26 3.64 19.06
N ASP A 90 5.59 4.03 17.98
CA ASP A 90 4.13 4.06 17.92
C ASP A 90 3.56 2.62 18.02
N ALA A 91 2.36 2.48 18.56
CA ALA A 91 1.63 1.21 18.57
C ALA A 91 0.58 1.19 17.44
N GLY A 92 0.37 0.02 16.83
CA GLY A 92 -0.58 -0.18 15.73
C GLY A 92 0.13 -0.35 14.36
N ILE A 93 -0.61 -0.11 13.28
CA ILE A 93 -0.13 -0.30 11.89
C ILE A 93 -0.05 1.00 11.08
N TYR A 94 -0.81 2.03 11.47
CA TYR A 94 -0.91 3.31 10.78
C TYR A 94 -0.53 4.44 11.74
N ARG A 95 0.26 5.40 11.24
CA ARG A 95 0.71 6.58 11.97
C ARG A 95 0.09 7.83 11.34
N PRO A 96 -1.10 8.29 11.78
CA PRO A 96 -1.69 9.50 11.26
C PRO A 96 -0.79 10.72 11.52
N ARG A 97 -0.80 11.67 10.56
CA ARG A 97 -0.20 12.99 10.77
C ARG A 97 -0.94 13.68 11.91
N HIS A 98 -0.24 13.97 13.00
CA HIS A 98 -0.84 14.54 14.20
C HIS A 98 0.08 15.57 14.86
N ARG A 99 -0.50 16.37 15.76
CA ARG A 99 0.21 17.33 16.60
C ARG A 99 -0.37 17.29 18.01
N TRP A 100 0.49 17.50 19.00
CA TRP A 100 0.07 17.67 20.37
C TRP A 100 -0.01 19.16 20.72
N SER A 101 -1.05 19.54 21.46
CA SER A 101 -1.21 20.88 22.03
C SER A 101 -1.52 20.76 23.51
N PHE A 102 -0.91 21.62 24.32
CA PHE A 102 -0.99 21.55 25.78
C PHE A 102 -1.49 22.86 26.35
N SER A 103 -2.32 22.79 27.39
CA SER A 103 -2.74 23.97 28.16
C SER A 103 -1.58 24.48 29.03
N SER A 104 -1.68 25.71 29.54
CA SER A 104 -0.61 26.37 30.31
C SER A 104 -0.18 25.63 31.59
N GLY A 105 -1.05 24.76 32.13
CA GLY A 105 -0.75 23.92 33.28
C GLY A 105 0.12 22.69 32.96
N ILE A 106 0.31 22.34 31.70
CA ILE A 106 1.08 21.15 31.28
C ILE A 106 2.39 21.61 30.64
N ARG A 107 3.50 21.22 31.26
CA ARG A 107 4.85 21.49 30.75
C ARG A 107 5.56 20.17 30.47
N LEU A 108 5.88 19.94 29.20
CA LEU A 108 6.66 18.79 28.75
C LEU A 108 7.91 19.30 28.05
N ALA A 109 9.05 18.69 28.34
CA ALA A 109 10.27 18.89 27.58
C ALA A 109 10.41 17.77 26.54
N PRO A 110 10.96 18.04 25.35
CA PRO A 110 11.33 16.98 24.42
C PRO A 110 12.33 16.04 25.10
N HIS A 111 12.14 14.73 24.91
CA HIS A 111 13.12 13.76 25.36
C HIS A 111 14.41 13.93 24.54
N PRO A 112 15.61 13.89 25.15
CA PRO A 112 16.85 13.89 24.37
C PRO A 112 16.84 12.69 23.42
N MET A 113 17.15 12.92 22.14
CA MET A 113 17.20 11.84 21.16
C MET A 113 18.26 10.80 21.58
N LYS A 114 17.92 9.51 21.46
CA LYS A 114 18.87 8.40 21.59
C LYS A 114 19.63 8.18 20.31
#